data_AF-A0AAW7JQC4-F1
#
_entry.id   AF-A0AAW7JQC4-F1
#
_cell.length_a   1.000
_cell.length_b   1.000
_cell.length_c   1.000
_cell.angle_alpha   90.00
_cell.angle_beta   90.00
_cell.angle_gamma   90.00
#
_symmetry.space_group_name_H-M   'P 1'
#
loop_
_entity.id
_entity.type
_entity.pdbx_description
1 polymer ?
#
loop_
_entity_poly.entity_id
_entity_poly.type
_entity_poly.pdbx_seq_one_letter_code
_entity_poly.pdbx_strand_id
1 'polypeptide(L)'
;MDNYLEQRVQILQNVVGLVEKAISLDKEVMTTVAALRGGKVNGTNREAVSRQTDMVFGRLFPQVEAYPELKAHNAIADAMQQNSYLQREITAARTVYNSRVTQWNNDIFCWPTKMIVAARQGYTTRIPFTASADTRERARDKFF
;
A
#
# COMPACT_ATOMS: atom_id res chain seq x y z
N MET A 1 8.41 2.41 5.52
CA MET A 1 7.30 1.91 4.69
C MET A 1 6.41 0.99 5.52
N ASP A 2 6.95 -0.07 6.12
CA ASP A 2 6.16 -1.07 6.86
C ASP A 2 5.39 -0.45 8.03
N ASN A 3 6.01 0.46 8.79
CA ASN A 3 5.32 1.24 9.83
C ASN A 3 4.11 2.03 9.27
N TYR A 4 4.25 2.70 8.12
CA TYR A 4 3.13 3.41 7.50
C TYR A 4 2.00 2.46 7.07
N LEU A 5 2.33 1.23 6.65
CA LEU A 5 1.34 0.21 6.32
C LEU A 5 0.62 -0.30 7.57
N GLU A 6 1.35 -0.55 8.66
CA GLU A 6 0.77 -0.93 9.95
C GLU A 6 -0.20 0.14 10.46
N GLN A 7 0.20 1.41 10.40
CA GLN A 7 -0.68 2.53 10.78
C GLN A 7 -1.94 2.59 9.91
N ARG A 8 -1.84 2.38 8.59
CA ARG A 8 -3.03 2.34 7.71
C ARG A 8 -3.97 1.18 8.04
N VAL A 9 -3.42 0.01 8.37
CA VAL A 9 -4.21 -1.14 8.81
C VAL A 9 -4.92 -0.83 10.13
N GLN A 10 -4.24 -0.18 11.08
CA GLN A 10 -4.84 0.24 12.35
C GLN A 10 -5.97 1.26 12.15
N ILE A 11 -5.75 2.27 11.31
CA ILE A 11 -6.78 3.25 10.93
C ILE A 11 -7.98 2.53 10.32
N LEU A 12 -7.75 1.59 9.40
CA LEU A 12 -8.82 0.82 8.76
C LEU A 12 -9.67 0.06 9.79
N GLN A 13 -9.03 -0.60 10.75
CA GLN A 13 -9.73 -1.32 11.82
C GLN A 13 -10.61 -0.40 12.66
N ASN A 14 -10.11 0.80 12.99
CA ASN A 14 -10.86 1.79 13.75
C ASN A 14 -12.08 2.31 12.97
N VAL A 15 -11.92 2.62 11.68
CA VAL A 15 -13.03 3.14 10.85
C VAL A 15 -14.10 2.08 10.63
N VAL A 16 -13.73 0.84 10.34
CA VAL A 16 -14.69 -0.24 10.08
C VAL A 16 -15.61 -0.45 11.28
N GLY A 17 -15.06 -0.44 12.50
CA GLY A 17 -15.88 -0.55 13.72
C GLY A 17 -16.80 0.66 13.99
N LEU A 18 -16.48 1.83 13.46
CA LEU A 18 -17.36 3.01 13.52
C LEU A 18 -18.46 2.93 12.45
N VAL A 19 -18.10 2.56 11.24
CA VAL A 19 -19.03 2.46 10.10
C VAL A 19 -20.02 1.30 10.29
N GLU A 20 -19.59 0.16 10.82
CA GLU A 20 -20.44 -1.02 11.11
C GLU A 20 -21.59 -0.71 12.08
N LYS A 21 -21.40 0.25 12.99
CA LYS A 21 -22.46 0.68 13.90
C LYS A 21 -23.55 1.51 13.24
N ALA A 22 -23.24 2.13 12.10
CA ALA A 22 -24.15 3.04 11.41
C ALA A 22 -24.79 2.38 10.18
N ILE A 23 -24.05 1.52 9.47
CA ILE A 23 -24.51 0.84 8.26
C ILE A 23 -24.04 -0.61 8.23
N SER A 24 -24.82 -1.47 7.55
CA SER A 24 -24.38 -2.84 7.27
C SER A 24 -23.31 -2.82 6.17
N LEU A 25 -22.07 -3.09 6.55
CA LEU A 25 -20.96 -3.25 5.61
C LEU A 25 -21.06 -4.53 4.78
N ASP A 26 -20.42 -4.53 3.63
CA ASP A 26 -20.23 -5.72 2.81
C ASP A 26 -19.43 -6.79 3.60
N LYS A 27 -19.93 -8.03 3.59
CA LYS A 27 -19.28 -9.18 4.22
C LYS A 27 -17.86 -9.39 3.72
N GLU A 28 -17.58 -9.09 2.46
CA GLU A 28 -16.24 -9.18 1.88
C GLU A 28 -15.28 -8.14 2.48
N VAL A 29 -15.77 -6.91 2.73
CA VAL A 29 -15.00 -5.86 3.43
C VAL A 29 -14.68 -6.30 4.85
N MET A 30 -15.68 -6.77 5.60
CA MET A 30 -15.47 -7.25 6.97
C MET A 30 -14.49 -8.42 7.03
N THR A 31 -14.61 -9.38 6.10
CA THR A 31 -13.72 -10.55 6.02
C THR A 31 -12.27 -10.12 5.74
N THR A 32 -12.07 -9.18 4.82
CA THR A 32 -10.74 -8.68 4.48
C THR A 32 -10.11 -7.91 5.65
N VAL A 33 -10.90 -7.09 6.34
CA VAL A 33 -10.44 -6.35 7.53
C VAL A 33 -10.09 -7.29 8.67
N ALA A 34 -10.88 -8.35 8.88
CA ALA A 34 -10.59 -9.39 9.87
C ALA A 34 -9.28 -10.11 9.54
N ALA A 35 -9.03 -10.44 8.28
CA ALA A 35 -7.76 -11.04 7.83
C ALA A 35 -6.56 -10.10 8.08
N LEU A 36 -6.73 -8.80 7.77
CA LEU A 36 -5.70 -7.79 8.02
C LEU A 36 -5.43 -7.59 9.52
N ARG A 37 -6.42 -7.80 10.39
CA ARG A 37 -6.30 -7.70 11.85
C ARG A 37 -5.39 -8.76 12.46
N GLY A 38 -5.40 -9.97 11.89
CA GLY A 38 -4.54 -11.07 12.34
C GLY A 38 -3.14 -11.08 11.71
N GLY A 39 -2.90 -10.26 10.69
CA GLY A 39 -1.66 -10.26 9.91
C GLY A 39 -0.59 -9.32 10.48
N LYS A 40 0.64 -9.81 10.65
CA LYS A 40 1.82 -8.95 10.86
C LYS A 40 2.34 -8.44 9.52
N VAL A 41 2.70 -7.16 9.43
CA VAL A 41 3.36 -6.62 8.23
C VAL A 41 4.84 -6.94 8.29
N ASN A 42 5.38 -7.55 7.23
CA ASN A 42 6.78 -7.88 7.11
C ASN A 42 7.27 -7.75 5.66
N GLY A 43 8.57 -7.99 5.44
CA GLY A 43 9.20 -7.83 4.13
C GLY A 43 8.59 -8.70 3.02
N THR A 44 7.99 -9.86 3.32
CA THR A 44 7.45 -10.78 2.31
C THR A 44 5.98 -10.52 1.98
N ASN A 45 5.21 -9.95 2.91
CA ASN A 45 3.77 -9.76 2.73
C ASN A 45 3.32 -8.29 2.60
N ARG A 46 4.21 -7.32 2.83
CA ARG A 46 3.90 -5.86 2.76
C ARG A 46 3.18 -5.43 1.48
N GLU A 47 3.49 -6.04 0.35
CA GLU A 47 2.86 -5.74 -0.94
C GLU A 47 1.43 -6.27 -1.04
N ALA A 48 1.19 -7.46 -0.50
CA ALA A 48 -0.15 -8.03 -0.42
C ALA A 48 -1.01 -7.22 0.55
N VAL A 49 -0.48 -6.92 1.74
CA VAL A 49 -1.14 -6.09 2.76
C VAL A 49 -1.50 -4.72 2.20
N SER A 50 -0.56 -4.04 1.53
CA SER A 50 -0.84 -2.74 0.93
C SER A 50 -1.97 -2.80 -0.09
N ARG A 51 -1.99 -3.82 -0.95
CA ARG A 51 -3.03 -3.98 -1.98
C ARG A 51 -4.40 -4.25 -1.37
N GLN A 52 -4.47 -5.14 -0.38
CA GLN A 52 -5.70 -5.42 0.35
C GLN A 52 -6.23 -4.17 1.06
N THR A 53 -5.33 -3.42 1.72
CA THR A 53 -5.68 -2.17 2.40
C THR A 53 -6.24 -1.13 1.43
N ASP A 54 -5.59 -0.95 0.27
CA ASP A 54 -6.06 -0.04 -0.78
C ASP A 54 -7.43 -0.45 -1.34
N MET A 55 -7.64 -1.75 -1.55
CA MET A 55 -8.93 -2.29 -2.01
C MET A 55 -10.05 -2.02 -1.01
N VAL A 56 -9.82 -2.25 0.29
CA VAL A 56 -10.83 -2.03 1.32
C VAL A 56 -11.19 -0.56 1.41
N PHE A 57 -10.20 0.34 1.49
CA PHE A 57 -10.48 1.78 1.51
C PHE A 57 -11.22 2.25 0.25
N GLY A 58 -10.90 1.68 -0.92
CA GLY A 58 -11.60 1.95 -2.18
C GLY A 58 -13.06 1.53 -2.18
N ARG A 59 -13.45 0.53 -1.38
CA ARG A 59 -14.86 0.13 -1.18
C ARG A 59 -15.55 0.92 -0.07
N LEU A 60 -14.81 1.26 0.99
CA LEU A 60 -15.33 1.94 2.18
C LEU A 60 -15.68 3.41 1.93
N PHE A 61 -14.79 4.16 1.29
CA PHE A 61 -14.97 5.60 1.14
C PHE A 61 -16.17 6.01 0.29
N PRO A 62 -16.49 5.33 -0.83
CA PRO A 62 -17.74 5.61 -1.54
C PRO A 62 -18.99 5.40 -0.69
N GLN A 63 -18.97 4.44 0.25
CA GLN A 63 -20.07 4.27 1.19
C GLN A 63 -20.14 5.45 2.15
N VAL A 64 -19.02 5.85 2.77
CA VAL A 64 -18.99 7.03 3.65
C VAL A 64 -19.50 8.30 2.94
N GLU A 65 -19.18 8.49 1.67
CA GLU A 65 -19.68 9.62 0.86
C GLU A 65 -21.19 9.54 0.59
N ALA A 66 -21.76 8.34 0.50
CA ALA A 66 -23.19 8.13 0.28
C ALA A 66 -24.04 8.35 1.55
N TYR A 67 -23.43 8.37 2.73
CA TYR A 67 -24.08 8.49 4.04
C TYR A 67 -23.63 9.77 4.77
N PRO A 68 -24.38 10.89 4.67
CA PRO A 68 -23.99 12.19 5.21
C PRO A 68 -23.63 12.18 6.71
N GLU A 69 -24.31 11.36 7.49
CA GLU A 69 -24.07 11.16 8.92
C GLU A 69 -22.69 10.54 9.21
N LEU A 70 -22.21 9.65 8.35
CA LEU A 70 -20.87 9.07 8.46
C LEU A 70 -19.81 10.10 8.05
N LYS A 71 -20.10 10.85 7.00
CA LYS A 71 -19.21 11.92 6.52
C LYS A 71 -19.01 13.03 7.55
N ALA A 72 -20.06 13.38 8.29
CA ALA A 72 -20.01 14.38 9.36
C ALA A 72 -19.31 13.88 10.64
N HIS A 73 -19.07 12.57 10.76
CA HIS A 73 -18.43 12.01 11.94
C HIS A 73 -16.93 12.32 11.95
N ASN A 74 -16.48 13.22 12.82
CA ASN A 74 -15.10 13.70 12.91
C ASN A 74 -14.05 12.58 12.88
N ALA A 75 -14.24 11.50 13.65
CA ALA A 75 -13.27 10.39 13.66
C ALA A 75 -13.14 9.66 12.31
N ILE A 76 -14.20 9.62 11.50
CA ILE A 76 -14.16 9.01 10.16
C ILE A 76 -13.46 9.96 9.19
N ALA A 77 -13.79 11.26 9.24
CA ALA A 77 -13.12 12.28 8.44
C ALA A 77 -11.61 12.35 8.71
N ASP A 78 -11.21 12.34 9.99
CA ASP A 78 -9.81 12.32 10.41
C ASP A 78 -9.08 11.07 9.87
N ALA A 79 -9.72 9.91 9.98
CA ALA A 79 -9.16 8.66 9.47
C ALA A 79 -9.00 8.66 7.95
N MET A 80 -9.94 9.26 7.21
CA MET A 80 -9.82 9.44 5.76
C MET A 80 -8.61 10.31 5.40
N GLN A 81 -8.43 11.42 6.11
CA GLN A 81 -7.31 12.33 5.92
C GLN A 81 -5.97 11.67 6.25
N GLN A 82 -5.89 10.96 7.39
CA GLN A 82 -4.69 10.22 7.78
C GLN A 82 -4.35 9.12 6.79
N ASN A 83 -5.35 8.35 6.32
CA ASN A 83 -5.13 7.32 5.29
C ASN A 83 -4.57 7.92 4.00
N SER A 84 -5.10 9.07 3.55
CA SER A 84 -4.60 9.78 2.37
C SER A 84 -3.17 10.28 2.56
N TYR A 85 -2.84 10.83 3.72
CA TYR A 85 -1.47 11.22 4.08
C TYR A 85 -0.51 10.02 4.05
N LEU A 86 -0.84 8.94 4.73
CA LEU A 86 0.00 7.74 4.78
C LEU A 86 0.17 7.09 3.41
N GLN A 87 -0.85 7.13 2.55
CA GLN A 87 -0.73 6.62 1.18
C GLN A 87 0.25 7.43 0.34
N ARG A 88 0.31 8.75 0.54
CA ARG A 88 1.34 9.60 -0.08
C ARG A 88 2.73 9.24 0.42
N GLU A 89 2.91 9.05 1.73
CA GLU A 89 4.19 8.64 2.32
C GLU A 89 4.65 7.25 1.84
N ILE A 90 3.73 6.29 1.71
CA ILE A 90 4.03 4.97 1.13
C ILE A 90 4.47 5.12 -0.33
N THR A 91 3.79 5.96 -1.09
CA THR A 91 4.13 6.21 -2.51
C THR A 91 5.51 6.84 -2.63
N ALA A 92 5.82 7.86 -1.82
CA ALA A 92 7.14 8.47 -1.77
C ALA A 92 8.22 7.45 -1.36
N ALA A 93 7.96 6.64 -0.33
CA ALA A 93 8.88 5.59 0.10
C ALA A 93 9.15 4.53 -0.98
N ARG A 94 8.12 4.17 -1.77
CA ARG A 94 8.28 3.27 -2.94
C ARG A 94 9.16 3.90 -4.01
N THR A 95 8.96 5.18 -4.32
CA THR A 95 9.79 5.90 -5.30
C THR A 95 11.25 5.91 -4.85
N VAL A 96 11.51 6.27 -3.59
CA VAL A 96 12.87 6.28 -3.04
C VAL A 96 13.51 4.89 -3.10
N TYR A 97 12.80 3.84 -2.68
CA TYR A 97 13.30 2.47 -2.76
C TYR A 97 13.64 2.08 -4.21
N ASN A 98 12.75 2.37 -5.16
CA ASN A 98 12.96 2.07 -6.57
C ASN A 98 14.17 2.79 -7.13
N SER A 99 14.35 4.07 -6.81
CA SER A 99 15.54 4.84 -7.20
C SER A 99 16.82 4.18 -6.68
N ARG A 100 16.83 3.72 -5.42
CA ARG A 100 17.97 3.00 -4.83
C ARG A 100 18.22 1.64 -5.47
N VAL A 101 17.16 0.88 -5.77
CA VAL A 101 17.28 -0.40 -6.48
C VAL A 101 17.82 -0.21 -7.90
N THR A 102 17.33 0.80 -8.63
CA THR A 102 17.84 1.13 -9.96
C THR A 102 19.32 1.51 -9.89
N GLN A 103 19.72 2.36 -8.93
CA GLN A 103 21.12 2.71 -8.73
C GLN A 103 21.98 1.46 -8.42
N TRP A 104 21.52 0.61 -7.50
CA TRP A 104 22.20 -0.63 -7.13
C TRP A 104 22.36 -1.58 -8.33
N ASN A 105 21.29 -1.79 -9.10
CA ASN A 105 21.31 -2.66 -10.26
C ASN A 105 22.26 -2.11 -11.34
N ASN A 106 22.25 -0.80 -11.58
CA ASN A 106 23.18 -0.16 -12.52
C ASN A 106 24.64 -0.29 -12.05
N ASP A 107 24.89 -0.14 -10.75
CA ASP A 107 26.22 -0.26 -10.16
C ASP A 107 26.80 -1.67 -10.30
N ILE A 108 25.98 -2.72 -10.15
CA ILE A 108 26.40 -4.11 -10.35
C ILE A 108 26.90 -4.36 -11.78
N PHE A 109 26.28 -3.73 -12.78
CA PHE A 109 26.65 -3.89 -14.19
C PHE A 109 27.65 -2.83 -14.67
N CYS A 110 28.16 -1.98 -13.80
CA CYS A 110 29.11 -0.93 -14.16
C CYS A 110 30.53 -1.50 -14.29
N TRP A 111 30.99 -1.61 -15.53
CA TRP A 111 32.35 -2.07 -15.87
C TRP A 111 33.41 -0.98 -15.60
N PRO A 112 34.66 -1.33 -15.24
CA PRO A 112 35.17 -2.66 -14.88
C PRO A 112 35.09 -2.94 -13.38
N THR A 113 35.42 -1.96 -12.54
CA THR A 113 35.73 -2.17 -11.12
C THR A 113 34.53 -2.63 -10.32
N LYS A 114 33.35 -2.01 -10.51
CA LYS A 114 32.14 -2.37 -9.74
C LYS A 114 31.63 -3.75 -10.11
N MET A 115 31.63 -4.10 -11.40
CA MET A 115 31.25 -5.43 -11.88
C MET A 115 32.20 -6.53 -11.35
N ILE A 116 33.52 -6.29 -11.33
CA ILE A 116 34.50 -7.25 -10.79
C ILE A 116 34.31 -7.45 -9.29
N VAL A 117 34.11 -6.36 -8.53
CA VAL A 117 33.86 -6.44 -7.09
C VAL A 117 32.53 -7.15 -6.80
N ALA A 118 31.47 -6.82 -7.54
CA ALA A 118 30.16 -7.46 -7.41
C ALA A 118 30.24 -8.97 -7.68
N ALA A 119 30.96 -9.39 -8.73
CA ALA A 119 31.18 -10.81 -9.04
C ALA A 119 31.98 -11.53 -7.95
N ARG A 120 33.06 -10.92 -7.44
CA ARG A 120 33.88 -11.49 -6.35
C ARG A 120 33.12 -11.61 -5.03
N GLN A 121 32.22 -10.67 -4.74
CA GLN A 121 31.44 -10.62 -3.50
C GLN A 121 30.06 -11.29 -3.62
N GLY A 122 29.70 -11.82 -4.80
CA GLY A 122 28.41 -12.48 -5.03
C GLY A 122 27.19 -11.56 -4.98
N TYR A 123 27.34 -10.28 -5.29
CA TYR A 123 26.23 -9.32 -5.29
C TYR A 123 25.28 -9.56 -6.47
N THR A 124 23.98 -9.57 -6.20
CA THR A 124 22.92 -9.78 -7.18
C THR A 124 21.97 -8.59 -7.27
N THR A 125 21.25 -8.52 -8.39
CA THR A 125 20.24 -7.48 -8.62
C THR A 125 19.11 -7.59 -7.62
N ARG A 126 18.48 -6.45 -7.34
CA ARG A 126 17.32 -6.33 -6.46
C ARG A 126 16.07 -6.07 -7.27
N ILE A 127 14.95 -6.57 -6.76
CA ILE A 127 13.64 -6.41 -7.39
C ILE A 127 13.05 -5.04 -6.98
N PRO A 128 12.67 -4.18 -7.95
CA PRO A 128 11.99 -2.93 -7.66
C PRO A 128 10.52 -3.17 -7.29
N PHE A 129 9.91 -2.22 -6.57
CA PHE A 129 8.46 -2.13 -6.46
C PHE A 129 7.86 -1.77 -7.81
N THR A 130 7.26 -2.73 -8.49
CA THR A 130 6.48 -2.45 -9.69
C THR A 130 5.02 -2.28 -9.34
N ALA A 131 4.33 -1.35 -10.00
CA ALA A 131 2.88 -1.39 -10.06
C ALA A 131 2.44 -2.79 -10.54
N SER A 132 1.39 -3.35 -9.93
CA SER A 132 0.86 -4.66 -10.35
C SER A 132 0.59 -4.64 -11.86
N ALA A 133 0.73 -5.80 -12.52
CA ALA A 133 0.42 -5.92 -13.96
C ALA A 133 -0.95 -5.30 -14.28
N ASP A 134 -1.93 -5.56 -13.40
CA ASP A 134 -3.29 -5.02 -13.40
C ASP A 134 -3.37 -3.48 -13.40
N THR A 135 -2.52 -2.79 -12.63
CA THR A 135 -2.50 -1.31 -12.60
C THR A 135 -1.88 -0.74 -13.88
N ARG A 136 -0.88 -1.44 -14.45
CA ARG A 136 -0.27 -1.08 -15.73
C ARG A 136 -1.24 -1.30 -16.89
N GLU A 137 -2.02 -2.37 -16.84
CA GLU A 137 -3.02 -2.72 -17.85
C GLU A 137 -4.18 -1.73 -17.83
N ARG A 138 -4.77 -1.44 -16.66
CA ARG A 138 -5.80 -0.41 -16.51
C ARG A 138 -5.34 1.01 -16.90
N ALA A 139 -4.05 1.32 -16.70
CA ALA A 139 -3.49 2.59 -17.15
C ALA A 139 -3.24 2.60 -18.67
N ARG A 140 -3.01 1.44 -19.30
CA ARG A 140 -2.95 1.34 -20.75
C ARG A 140 -4.34 1.53 -21.35
N ASP A 141 -5.34 0.80 -20.87
CA ASP A 141 -6.72 0.87 -21.41
C ASP A 141 -7.40 2.24 -21.24
N LYS A 142 -6.97 3.04 -20.25
CA LYS A 142 -7.57 4.35 -19.96
C LYS A 142 -6.89 5.50 -20.72
N PHE A 143 -5.67 5.31 -21.23
CA PHE A 143 -4.85 6.39 -21.81
C PHE A 143 -4.29 6.06 -23.20
N PHE A 144 -4.48 4.84 -23.70
CA PHE A 144 -4.07 4.36 -25.02
C PHE A 144 -5.18 3.49 -25.62
#